data_AF-A0A1A3FND5-F1
#
_entry.id   AF-A0A1A3FND5-F1
#
_cell.length_a   1.000
_cell.length_b   1.000
_cell.length_c   1.000
_cell.angle_alpha   90.00
_cell.angle_beta   90.00
_cell.angle_gamma   90.00
#
_symmetry.space_group_name_H-M   'P 1'
#
loop_
_entity.id
_entity.type
_entity.pdbx_description
1 polymer ?
#
loop_
_entity_poly.entity_id
_entity_poly.type
_entity_poly.pdbx_seq_one_letter_code
_entity_poly.pdbx_strand_id
1 'polypeptide(L)'
;MTADVIDIATKRPPPEDPGDTPITPQHLPAAPSAAGPRVAITETTWQALVGALAAVPSLPGAKCAGRWDLFDVTDSEDERAEAATHLCNTCPALTKCRTWFDGLPPGRRPIGVVAGRVVKDTTEPKPVTDTSKWLTDYLTERGPSRALDVAAAAADAGISERGLRGARNRIGVTIRRPSQGVPSVWSLPKTEGNTNV
;
A
#
# COMPACT_ATOMS: atom_id res chain seq x y z
N MET A 1 -34.58 37.24 62.32
CA MET A 1 -34.94 36.79 60.96
C MET A 1 -35.02 38.04 60.11
N THR A 2 -34.16 38.38 59.16
CA THR A 2 -32.87 37.89 58.64
C THR A 2 -32.37 39.08 57.82
N ALA A 3 -31.08 39.40 57.92
CA ALA A 3 -30.43 40.42 57.11
C ALA A 3 -30.16 39.88 55.70
N ASP A 4 -30.22 40.73 54.67
CA ASP A 4 -29.52 40.57 53.39
C ASP A 4 -29.26 41.99 52.83
N VAL A 5 -28.05 42.54 52.94
CA VAL A 5 -26.80 42.25 52.22
C VAL A 5 -26.84 42.73 50.76
N ILE A 6 -25.93 43.67 50.53
CA ILE A 6 -25.59 44.40 49.31
C ILE A 6 -25.04 43.44 48.25
N ASP A 7 -25.38 43.63 46.96
CA ASP A 7 -24.52 43.15 45.88
C ASP A 7 -24.30 44.23 44.81
N ILE A 8 -23.08 44.76 44.82
CA ILE A 8 -22.53 45.71 43.86
C ILE A 8 -21.94 44.88 42.73
N ALA A 9 -22.65 44.84 41.60
CA ALA A 9 -22.19 44.21 40.37
C ALA A 9 -20.94 44.93 39.83
N THR A 10 -19.76 44.40 40.17
CA THR A 10 -18.49 44.76 39.51
C THR A 10 -18.37 43.97 38.20
N LYS A 11 -18.66 44.65 37.09
CA LYS A 11 -18.53 44.14 35.73
C LYS A 11 -17.03 43.98 35.39
N ARG A 12 -16.48 42.77 35.47
CA ARG A 12 -15.16 42.46 34.89
C ARG A 12 -15.28 42.45 33.35
N PRO A 13 -14.43 43.17 32.60
CA PRO A 13 -14.29 42.96 31.17
C PRO A 13 -13.60 41.60 30.88
N PRO A 14 -13.91 40.95 29.75
CA PRO A 14 -13.31 39.69 29.34
C PRO A 14 -11.82 39.85 28.97
N PRO A 15 -11.01 38.79 29.09
CA PRO A 15 -9.60 38.82 28.68
C PRO A 15 -9.48 38.97 27.17
N GLU A 16 -8.58 39.85 26.74
CA GLU A 16 -8.23 40.07 25.34
C GLU A 16 -7.52 38.84 24.76
N ASP A 17 -7.94 38.46 23.56
CA ASP A 17 -7.48 37.31 22.78
C ASP A 17 -6.10 37.60 22.16
N PRO A 18 -5.01 36.91 22.57
CA PRO A 18 -3.70 37.16 22.00
C PRO A 18 -3.59 36.52 20.61
N GLY A 19 -3.93 37.33 19.60
CA GLY A 19 -3.19 37.45 18.35
C GLY A 19 -2.89 36.17 17.58
N ASP A 20 -3.80 35.86 16.65
CA ASP A 20 -3.57 35.07 15.44
C ASP A 20 -2.27 35.52 14.75
N THR A 21 -1.17 34.80 15.00
CA THR A 21 0.05 34.96 14.22
C THR A 21 -0.03 34.01 13.04
N PRO A 22 -0.06 34.50 11.78
CA PRO A 22 -0.06 33.62 10.62
C PRO A 22 1.23 32.81 10.61
N ILE A 23 1.09 31.49 10.75
CA ILE A 23 2.18 30.54 10.62
C ILE A 23 2.60 30.55 9.15
N THR A 24 3.72 31.22 8.86
CA THR A 24 4.38 31.14 7.56
C THR A 24 4.71 29.67 7.26
N PRO A 25 4.22 29.07 6.16
CA PRO A 25 4.58 27.71 5.79
C PRO A 25 6.08 27.69 5.44
N GLN A 26 6.89 27.18 6.36
CA GLN A 26 8.29 26.91 6.07
C GLN A 26 8.35 25.88 4.94
N HIS A 27 9.05 26.25 3.89
CA HIS A 27 9.29 25.46 2.69
C HIS A 27 9.95 24.14 3.08
N LEU A 28 9.16 23.07 3.19
CA LEU A 28 9.68 21.71 3.34
C LEU A 28 10.45 21.36 2.06
N PRO A 29 11.72 20.93 2.14
CA PRO A 29 12.42 20.44 0.97
C PRO A 29 11.67 19.25 0.39
N ALA A 30 11.59 19.18 -0.95
CA ALA A 30 11.00 18.07 -1.66
C ALA A 30 11.59 16.75 -1.16
N ALA A 31 10.71 15.82 -0.78
CA ALA A 31 11.11 14.48 -0.37
C ALA A 31 12.04 13.87 -1.42
N PRO A 32 13.23 13.34 -1.05
CA PRO A 32 14.10 12.71 -2.02
C PRO A 32 13.34 11.56 -2.68
N SER A 33 13.30 11.58 -4.01
CA SER A 33 12.71 10.53 -4.84
C SER A 33 13.46 9.21 -4.61
N ALA A 34 12.99 8.43 -3.64
CA ALA A 34 13.61 7.16 -3.26
C ALA A 34 13.07 6.01 -4.13
N ALA A 35 13.35 6.07 -5.43
CA ALA A 35 13.33 4.89 -6.29
C ALA A 35 14.55 3.98 -5.96
N GLY A 36 14.57 3.44 -4.74
CA GLY A 36 15.57 2.45 -4.32
C GLY A 36 15.19 1.04 -4.78
N PRO A 37 16.18 0.20 -5.18
CA PRO A 37 15.96 -1.18 -5.60
C PRO A 37 15.44 -2.06 -4.45
N ARG A 38 14.75 -3.15 -4.77
CA ARG A 38 14.45 -4.23 -3.81
C ARG A 38 15.78 -4.94 -3.49
N VAL A 39 16.35 -4.70 -2.30
CA VAL A 39 17.73 -5.11 -1.95
C VAL A 39 17.76 -6.54 -1.40
N ALA A 40 18.66 -7.37 -1.96
CA ALA A 40 19.03 -8.68 -1.44
C ALA A 40 19.84 -8.54 -0.13
N ILE A 41 19.60 -9.43 0.83
CA ILE A 41 20.11 -9.33 2.20
C ILE A 41 21.62 -9.70 2.25
N THR A 42 22.50 -8.71 2.24
CA THR A 42 23.93 -8.78 2.61
C THR A 42 24.26 -7.65 3.59
N GLU A 43 25.49 -7.56 4.12
CA GLU A 43 26.03 -6.62 5.14
C GLU A 43 25.56 -5.14 5.06
N THR A 44 25.07 -4.73 3.89
CA THR A 44 24.22 -3.56 3.58
C THR A 44 22.90 -3.45 4.38
N THR A 45 22.49 -4.48 5.12
CA THR A 45 21.18 -4.56 5.79
C THR A 45 21.05 -3.61 6.98
N TRP A 46 22.11 -3.39 7.76
CA TRP A 46 22.03 -2.46 8.88
C TRP A 46 21.89 -1.01 8.41
N GLN A 47 22.67 -0.60 7.40
CA GLN A 47 22.55 0.74 6.80
C GLN A 47 21.17 0.96 6.16
N ALA A 48 20.63 -0.07 5.51
CA ALA A 48 19.26 -0.02 4.96
C ALA A 48 18.21 0.11 6.06
N LEU A 49 18.36 -0.61 7.18
CA LEU A 49 17.47 -0.48 8.33
C LEU A 49 17.55 0.91 8.95
N VAL A 50 18.76 1.43 9.20
CA VAL A 50 18.96 2.79 9.72
C VAL A 50 18.38 3.83 8.77
N GLY A 51 18.57 3.68 7.46
CA GLY A 51 17.97 4.55 6.44
C GLY A 51 16.44 4.49 6.44
N ALA A 52 15.85 3.30 6.62
CA ALA A 52 14.41 3.13 6.73
C ALA A 52 13.85 3.77 8.02
N LEU A 53 14.56 3.65 9.14
CA LEU A 53 14.18 4.28 10.40
C LEU A 53 14.30 5.81 10.34
N ALA A 54 15.34 6.33 9.67
CA ALA A 54 15.54 7.77 9.48
C ALA A 54 14.46 8.42 8.59
N ALA A 55 13.76 7.64 7.77
CA ALA A 55 12.66 8.12 6.93
C ALA A 55 11.35 8.36 7.71
N VAL A 56 11.27 7.91 8.97
CA VAL A 56 10.13 8.20 9.86
C VAL A 56 10.39 9.51 10.59
N PRO A 57 9.49 10.50 10.51
CA PRO A 57 9.67 11.77 11.21
C PRO A 57 9.67 11.54 12.72
N SER A 58 10.34 12.41 13.47
CA SER A 58 10.14 12.47 14.92
C SER A 58 8.68 12.86 15.23
N LEU A 59 7.96 11.97 15.92
CA LEU A 59 6.55 12.14 16.30
C LEU A 59 6.42 12.23 17.84
N PRO A 60 6.84 13.35 18.47
CA PRO A 60 6.75 13.51 19.91
C PRO A 60 5.29 13.49 20.37
N GLY A 61 5.00 12.76 21.44
CA GLY A 61 3.65 12.63 21.98
C GLY A 61 2.71 11.74 21.14
N ALA A 62 3.24 10.94 20.22
CA ALA A 62 2.43 10.01 19.44
C ALA A 62 1.68 9.02 20.35
N LYS A 63 0.34 9.06 20.32
CA LYS A 63 -0.50 8.18 21.15
C LYS A 63 -0.43 6.70 20.75
N CYS A 64 0.09 6.40 19.55
CA CYS A 64 0.34 5.03 19.10
C CYS A 64 1.62 4.41 19.68
N ALA A 65 2.54 5.22 20.21
CA ALA A 65 3.78 4.71 20.80
C ALA A 65 3.48 3.83 22.02
N GLY A 66 4.00 2.61 22.01
CA GLY A 66 3.77 1.62 23.08
C GLY A 66 2.40 0.91 23.01
N ARG A 67 1.61 1.11 21.95
CA ARG A 67 0.29 0.48 21.74
C ARG A 67 0.15 -0.17 20.38
N TRP A 68 1.22 -0.81 19.89
CA TRP A 68 1.28 -1.31 18.51
C TRP A 68 0.16 -2.32 18.21
N ASP A 69 -0.25 -3.11 19.19
CA ASP A 69 -1.34 -4.09 19.16
C ASP A 69 -2.70 -3.48 18.81
N LEU A 70 -2.95 -2.24 19.26
CA LEU A 70 -4.17 -1.50 18.96
C LEU A 70 -4.15 -0.93 17.53
N PHE A 71 -2.97 -0.59 17.02
CA PHE A 71 -2.81 0.08 15.72
C PHE A 71 -2.49 -0.89 14.57
N ASP A 72 -2.07 -2.12 14.84
CA ASP A 72 -1.78 -3.16 13.85
C ASP A 72 -3.05 -3.91 13.41
N VAL A 73 -4.08 -3.14 13.02
CA VAL A 73 -5.40 -3.65 12.63
C VAL A 73 -5.66 -3.28 11.18
N THR A 74 -5.78 -4.29 10.32
CA THR A 74 -5.95 -4.12 8.88
C THR A 74 -7.40 -4.26 8.44
N ASP A 75 -8.27 -4.84 9.26
CA ASP A 75 -9.70 -4.86 8.96
C ASP A 75 -10.39 -3.59 9.47
N SER A 76 -11.24 -3.00 8.64
CA SER A 76 -12.00 -1.79 8.98
C SER A 76 -13.16 -2.08 9.91
N GLU A 77 -13.66 -3.32 9.89
CA GLU A 77 -14.81 -3.76 10.68
C GLU A 77 -14.41 -4.23 12.10
N ASP A 78 -13.10 -4.34 12.38
CA ASP A 78 -12.61 -4.66 13.73
C ASP A 78 -12.83 -3.45 14.64
N GLU A 79 -13.46 -3.66 15.80
CA GLU A 79 -13.76 -2.60 16.79
C GLU A 79 -12.48 -1.85 17.25
N ARG A 80 -11.32 -2.52 17.24
CA ARG A 80 -10.03 -1.88 17.53
C ARG A 80 -9.64 -0.86 16.48
N ALA A 81 -10.05 -1.04 15.22
CA ALA A 81 -9.79 -0.07 14.16
C ALA A 81 -10.50 1.26 14.43
N GLU A 82 -11.74 1.23 14.92
CA GLU A 82 -12.47 2.42 15.33
C GLU A 82 -11.79 3.11 16.51
N ALA A 83 -11.48 2.36 17.57
CA ALA A 83 -10.81 2.87 18.77
C ALA A 83 -9.43 3.50 18.44
N ALA A 84 -8.62 2.81 17.63
CA ALA A 84 -7.33 3.30 17.17
C ALA A 84 -7.47 4.56 16.30
N THR A 85 -8.48 4.59 15.41
CA THR A 85 -8.75 5.75 14.55
C THR A 85 -9.13 6.97 15.38
N HIS A 86 -10.02 6.81 16.36
CA HIS A 86 -10.39 7.87 17.29
C HIS A 86 -9.17 8.38 18.08
N LEU A 87 -8.35 7.46 18.61
CA LEU A 87 -7.13 7.82 19.33
C LEU A 87 -6.12 8.55 18.44
N CYS A 88 -5.98 8.13 17.18
CA CYS A 88 -5.11 8.78 16.19
C CYS A 88 -5.60 10.20 15.88
N ASN A 89 -6.91 10.41 15.73
CA ASN A 89 -7.49 11.71 15.41
C ASN A 89 -7.35 12.75 16.55
N THR A 90 -7.11 12.30 17.78
CA THR A 90 -6.84 13.18 18.93
C THR A 90 -5.35 13.26 19.29
N CYS A 91 -4.47 12.74 18.44
CA CYS A 91 -3.03 12.67 18.67
C CYS A 91 -2.36 14.04 18.41
N PRO A 92 -1.51 14.55 19.32
CA PRO A 92 -0.79 15.81 19.11
C PRO A 92 0.20 15.74 17.93
N ALA A 93 0.65 14.54 17.56
CA ALA A 93 1.55 14.32 16.43
C ALA A 93 0.82 14.14 15.07
N LEU A 94 -0.52 14.25 15.03
CA LEU A 94 -1.33 13.90 13.86
C LEU A 94 -0.95 14.69 12.61
N THR A 95 -0.72 16.00 12.72
CA THR A 95 -0.36 16.85 11.57
C THR A 95 0.92 16.36 10.90
N LYS A 96 1.99 16.14 11.69
CA LYS A 96 3.27 15.62 11.17
C LYS A 96 3.12 14.21 10.61
N CYS A 97 2.34 13.36 11.27
CA CYS A 97 2.04 12.00 10.82
C CYS A 97 1.34 12.00 9.45
N ARG A 98 0.34 12.89 9.25
CA ARG A 98 -0.36 13.06 7.96
C ARG A 98 0.57 13.57 6.87
N THR A 99 1.36 14.62 7.14
CA THR A 99 2.32 15.15 6.16
C THR A 99 3.28 14.07 5.66
N TRP A 100 3.83 13.27 6.58
CA TRP A 100 4.70 12.16 6.22
C TRP A 100 3.95 11.08 5.44
N PHE A 101 2.80 10.63 5.95
CA PHE A 101 2.01 9.56 5.34
C PHE A 101 1.56 9.90 3.91
N ASP A 102 1.09 11.13 3.70
CA ASP A 102 0.61 11.59 2.39
C ASP A 102 1.77 11.72 1.37
N GLY A 103 3.00 11.92 1.84
CA GLY A 103 4.21 11.90 1.02
C GLY A 103 4.67 10.50 0.59
N LEU A 104 4.11 9.42 1.16
CA LEU A 104 4.49 8.05 0.81
C LEU A 104 3.76 7.55 -0.45
N PRO A 105 4.49 6.90 -1.39
CA PRO A 105 3.86 6.16 -2.48
C PRO A 105 2.87 5.12 -1.94
N PRO A 106 1.76 4.81 -2.66
CA PRO A 106 0.72 3.90 -2.16
C PRO A 106 1.26 2.55 -1.65
N GLY A 107 2.17 1.92 -2.38
CA GLY A 107 2.78 0.63 -1.99
C GLY A 107 3.86 0.72 -0.90
N ARG A 108 4.09 1.89 -0.29
CA ARG A 108 5.00 2.09 0.84
C ARG A 108 4.31 2.66 2.07
N ARG A 109 2.97 2.83 2.03
CA ARG A 109 2.20 3.26 3.18
C ARG A 109 2.17 2.13 4.22
N PRO A 110 2.46 2.41 5.51
CA PRO A 110 2.35 1.41 6.57
C PRO A 110 0.93 0.85 6.62
N ILE A 111 0.83 -0.46 6.83
CA ILE A 111 -0.44 -1.13 7.12
C ILE A 111 -0.90 -0.84 8.56
N GLY A 112 -2.19 -1.02 8.82
CA GLY A 112 -2.79 -0.73 10.11
C GLY A 112 -3.43 0.66 10.17
N VAL A 113 -3.68 1.16 11.38
CA VAL A 113 -4.20 2.51 11.59
C VAL A 113 -3.06 3.51 11.64
N VAL A 114 -3.02 4.43 10.68
CA VAL A 114 -1.98 5.46 10.61
C VAL A 114 -2.58 6.74 10.04
N ALA A 115 -2.12 7.91 10.52
CA ALA A 115 -2.59 9.22 10.07
C ALA A 115 -4.12 9.44 10.17
N GLY A 116 -4.80 8.67 11.04
CA GLY A 116 -6.25 8.68 11.23
C GLY A 116 -7.01 7.86 10.18
N ARG A 117 -6.37 6.90 9.52
CA ARG A 117 -6.93 6.07 8.45
C ARG A 117 -6.55 4.61 8.65
N VAL A 118 -7.47 3.69 8.34
CA VAL A 118 -7.18 2.24 8.25
C VAL A 118 -6.55 1.96 6.89
N VAL A 119 -5.31 1.47 6.89
CA VAL A 119 -4.57 1.09 5.69
C VAL A 119 -4.52 -0.43 5.63
N LYS A 120 -5.25 -0.99 4.66
CA LYS A 120 -5.22 -2.42 4.38
C LYS A 120 -4.04 -2.75 3.48
N ASP A 121 -3.55 -3.98 3.57
CA ASP A 121 -2.56 -4.46 2.62
C ASP A 121 -3.19 -4.57 1.22
N THR A 122 -2.92 -3.58 0.37
CA THR A 122 -3.32 -3.62 -1.05
C THR A 122 -2.44 -4.56 -1.89
N THR A 123 -1.43 -5.19 -1.27
CA THR A 123 -0.58 -6.21 -1.88
C THR A 123 -1.28 -7.57 -1.93
N GLU A 124 -2.55 -7.67 -1.53
CA GLU A 124 -3.38 -8.79 -1.94
C GLU A 124 -3.16 -8.96 -3.45
N PRO A 125 -2.51 -10.06 -3.88
CA PRO A 125 -2.25 -10.23 -5.28
C PRO A 125 -3.62 -10.28 -5.93
N LYS A 126 -3.97 -9.24 -6.73
CA LYS A 126 -5.03 -9.38 -7.75
C LYS A 126 -4.86 -10.78 -8.30
N PRO A 127 -5.92 -11.61 -8.44
CA PRO A 127 -5.77 -13.01 -8.81
C PRO A 127 -5.15 -13.13 -10.20
N VAL A 128 -3.84 -13.01 -10.22
CA VAL A 128 -2.91 -13.18 -11.32
C VAL A 128 -2.77 -14.69 -11.60
N THR A 129 -3.18 -15.50 -10.63
CA THR A 129 -3.52 -16.91 -10.73
C THR A 129 -4.65 -17.18 -11.70
N ASP A 130 -5.65 -16.30 -11.86
CA ASP A 130 -6.76 -16.57 -12.78
C ASP A 130 -6.30 -16.54 -14.24
N THR A 131 -5.53 -15.53 -14.64
CA THR A 131 -4.99 -15.49 -16.00
C THR A 131 -3.99 -16.62 -16.29
N SER A 132 -3.13 -16.97 -15.32
CA SER A 132 -2.20 -18.10 -15.47
C SER A 132 -2.94 -19.44 -15.55
N LYS A 133 -3.97 -19.64 -14.72
CA LYS A 133 -4.82 -20.82 -14.74
C LYS A 133 -5.58 -20.91 -16.06
N TRP A 134 -6.26 -19.83 -16.45
CA TRP A 134 -6.95 -19.72 -17.73
C TRP A 134 -6.05 -20.10 -18.90
N LEU A 135 -4.81 -19.56 -18.94
CA LEU A 135 -3.88 -19.84 -20.04
C LEU A 135 -3.41 -21.31 -20.03
N THR A 136 -3.19 -21.90 -18.85
CA THR A 136 -2.87 -23.31 -18.70
C THR A 136 -4.03 -24.19 -19.17
N ASP A 137 -5.25 -23.91 -18.71
CA ASP A 137 -6.45 -24.68 -19.05
C ASP A 137 -6.70 -24.59 -20.57
N TYR A 138 -6.63 -23.39 -21.16
CA TYR A 138 -6.77 -23.17 -22.61
C TYR A 138 -5.76 -23.99 -23.43
N LEU A 139 -4.48 -23.93 -23.08
CA LEU A 139 -3.43 -24.65 -23.81
C LEU A 139 -3.42 -26.16 -23.53
N THR A 140 -3.98 -26.60 -22.41
CA THR A 140 -4.17 -28.02 -22.09
C THR A 140 -5.30 -28.60 -22.91
N GLU A 141 -6.43 -27.89 -23.01
CA GLU A 141 -7.61 -28.34 -23.74
C GLU A 141 -7.40 -28.30 -25.26
N ARG A 142 -6.84 -27.20 -25.78
CA ARG A 142 -6.67 -27.01 -27.23
C ARG A 142 -5.32 -27.47 -27.76
N GLY A 143 -4.35 -27.71 -26.89
CA GLY A 143 -2.98 -27.97 -27.29
C GLY A 143 -2.26 -26.72 -27.85
N PRO A 144 -1.16 -26.93 -28.60
CA PRO A 144 -0.38 -25.84 -29.19
C PRO A 144 -1.23 -24.93 -30.07
N SER A 145 -1.34 -23.65 -29.70
CA SER A 145 -2.26 -22.69 -30.32
C SER A 145 -1.52 -21.47 -30.84
N ARG A 146 -2.02 -20.82 -31.91
CA ARG A 146 -1.40 -19.59 -32.41
C ARG A 146 -1.54 -18.48 -31.37
N ALA A 147 -0.49 -17.68 -31.19
CA ALA A 147 -0.48 -16.58 -30.24
C ALA A 147 -1.62 -15.58 -30.49
N LEU A 148 -2.02 -15.40 -31.76
CA LEU A 148 -3.13 -14.55 -32.13
C LEU A 148 -4.47 -15.10 -31.62
N ASP A 149 -4.69 -16.41 -31.78
CA ASP A 149 -5.92 -17.07 -31.34
C ASP A 149 -6.03 -17.09 -29.81
N VAL A 150 -4.89 -17.30 -29.13
CA VAL A 150 -4.81 -17.19 -27.66
C VAL A 150 -5.11 -15.77 -27.20
N ALA A 151 -4.59 -14.75 -27.90
CA ALA A 151 -4.82 -13.35 -27.56
C ALA A 151 -6.28 -12.93 -27.78
N ALA A 152 -6.91 -13.40 -28.85
CA ALA A 152 -8.33 -13.18 -29.11
C ALA A 152 -9.19 -13.81 -28.01
N ALA A 153 -8.97 -15.10 -27.71
CA ALA A 153 -9.70 -15.79 -26.64
C ALA A 153 -9.48 -15.17 -25.25
N ALA A 154 -8.28 -14.66 -24.98
CA ALA A 154 -7.99 -13.93 -23.75
C ALA A 154 -8.81 -12.63 -23.67
N ALA A 155 -8.90 -11.87 -24.76
CA ALA A 155 -9.70 -10.66 -24.81
C ALA A 155 -11.19 -10.95 -24.60
N ASP A 156 -11.72 -12.02 -25.21
CA ASP A 156 -13.10 -12.47 -25.01
C ASP A 156 -13.37 -12.88 -23.55
N ALA A 157 -12.36 -13.39 -22.85
CA ALA A 157 -12.39 -13.72 -21.42
C ALA A 157 -12.13 -12.51 -20.50
N GLY A 158 -12.02 -11.29 -21.04
CA GLY A 158 -11.75 -10.07 -20.26
C GLY A 158 -10.30 -9.93 -19.76
N ILE A 159 -9.37 -10.72 -20.29
CA ILE A 159 -7.96 -10.71 -19.91
C ILE A 159 -7.21 -9.67 -20.75
N SER A 160 -6.62 -8.68 -20.07
CA SER A 160 -5.76 -7.69 -20.73
C SER A 160 -4.48 -8.30 -21.34
N GLU A 161 -3.98 -7.71 -22.42
CA GLU A 161 -2.71 -8.14 -23.06
C GLU A 161 -1.53 -8.16 -22.07
N ARG A 162 -1.48 -7.17 -21.16
CA ARG A 162 -0.46 -7.11 -20.10
C ARG A 162 -0.58 -8.30 -19.15
N GLY A 163 -1.81 -8.67 -18.75
CA GLY A 163 -2.08 -9.83 -17.92
C GLY A 163 -1.68 -11.14 -18.60
N LEU A 164 -2.07 -11.31 -19.87
CA LEU A 164 -1.71 -12.47 -20.68
C LEU A 164 -0.19 -12.62 -20.84
N ARG A 165 0.52 -11.52 -21.15
CA ARG A 165 1.98 -11.51 -21.26
C ARG A 165 2.65 -11.89 -19.93
N GLY A 166 2.14 -11.38 -18.82
CA GLY A 166 2.61 -11.73 -17.48
C GLY A 166 2.39 -13.21 -17.14
N ALA A 167 1.20 -13.74 -17.44
CA ALA A 167 0.86 -15.15 -17.24
C ALA A 167 1.75 -16.08 -18.08
N ARG A 168 1.91 -15.77 -19.36
CA ARG A 168 2.78 -16.51 -20.29
C ARG A 168 4.20 -16.65 -19.76
N ASN A 169 4.80 -15.54 -19.31
CA ASN A 169 6.16 -15.53 -18.77
C ASN A 169 6.25 -16.35 -17.47
N ARG A 170 5.21 -16.31 -16.62
CA ARG A 170 5.18 -17.02 -15.33
C ARG A 170 5.09 -18.54 -15.49
N ILE A 171 4.24 -19.03 -16.40
CA ILE A 171 4.04 -20.47 -16.61
C ILE A 171 5.04 -21.09 -17.60
N GLY A 172 5.98 -20.28 -18.11
CA GLY A 172 7.04 -20.77 -19.01
C GLY A 172 6.53 -21.27 -20.36
N VAL A 173 5.50 -20.62 -20.95
CA VAL A 173 4.98 -21.00 -22.28
C VAL A 173 6.11 -20.99 -23.31
N THR A 174 6.26 -22.10 -24.03
CA THR A 174 7.21 -22.23 -25.13
C THR A 174 6.64 -21.55 -26.37
N ILE A 175 7.45 -20.69 -27.00
CA ILE A 175 7.07 -19.95 -28.21
C ILE A 175 7.85 -20.54 -29.39
N ARG A 176 7.16 -21.27 -30.27
CA ARG A 176 7.73 -21.70 -31.56
C ARG A 176 7.39 -20.72 -32.66
N ARG A 177 8.40 -20.35 -33.45
CA ARG A 177 8.23 -19.54 -34.67
C ARG A 177 8.47 -20.46 -35.88
N PRO A 178 7.43 -20.87 -36.62
CA PRO A 178 7.57 -21.88 -37.67
C PRO A 178 8.41 -21.39 -38.85
N SER A 179 8.20 -20.13 -39.27
CA SER A 179 8.92 -19.47 -40.35
C SER A 179 8.67 -17.95 -40.30
N GLN A 180 9.41 -17.19 -41.12
CA GLN A 180 9.23 -15.76 -41.25
C GLN A 180 7.83 -15.43 -41.81
N GLY A 181 7.11 -14.52 -41.14
CA GLY A 181 5.74 -14.13 -41.52
C GLY A 181 4.63 -15.02 -40.98
N VAL A 182 4.93 -16.16 -40.35
CA VAL A 182 3.93 -17.03 -39.71
C VAL A 182 3.78 -16.66 -38.22
N PRO A 183 2.54 -16.53 -37.69
CA PRO A 183 2.32 -16.25 -36.29
C PRO A 183 2.99 -17.29 -35.38
N SER A 184 3.52 -16.84 -34.25
CA SER A 184 4.12 -17.75 -33.28
C SER A 184 3.07 -18.70 -32.70
N VAL A 185 3.46 -19.95 -32.46
CA VAL A 185 2.66 -20.97 -31.78
C VAL A 185 3.12 -21.06 -30.33
N TRP A 186 2.16 -21.06 -29.40
CA TRP A 186 2.36 -21.17 -27.97
C TRP A 186 2.00 -22.58 -27.51
N SER A 187 2.82 -23.17 -26.65
CA SER A 187 2.55 -24.46 -26.02
C SER A 187 3.05 -24.47 -24.59
N LEU A 188 2.45 -25.29 -23.73
CA LEU A 188 2.98 -25.55 -22.40
C LEU A 188 4.37 -26.21 -22.51
N PRO A 189 5.28 -25.96 -21.55
CA PRO A 189 6.54 -26.67 -21.49
C PRO A 189 6.25 -28.16 -21.36
N LYS A 190 6.98 -28.99 -22.10
CA LYS A 190 6.86 -30.44 -21.99
C LYS A 190 7.41 -30.80 -20.61
N THR A 191 6.57 -31.30 -19.71
CA THR A 191 7.05 -31.91 -18.47
C THR A 191 7.83 -33.15 -18.90
N GLU A 192 9.15 -33.05 -19.00
CA GLU A 192 9.98 -34.23 -19.23
C GLU A 192 9.76 -35.14 -18.03
N GLY A 193 9.03 -36.23 -18.27
CA GLY A 193 8.80 -37.25 -17.25
C GLY A 193 10.16 -37.73 -16.78
N ASN A 194 10.48 -37.40 -15.52
CA ASN A 194 11.61 -37.98 -14.82
C ASN A 194 11.35 -39.49 -14.69
N THR A 195 11.77 -40.23 -15.71
CA THR A 195 11.81 -41.69 -15.70
C THR A 195 13.15 -42.05 -15.08
N ASN A 196 13.28 -41.84 -13.77
CA ASN A 196 14.33 -42.49 -13.00
C ASN A 196 13.92 -43.97 -12.88
N VAL A 197 14.50 -44.78 -13.76
CA VAL A 197 14.64 -46.24 -13.60
C VAL A 197 15.85 -46.51 -12.72
#